data_AF-A0A538U700-F1
#
_entry.id   AF-A0A538U700-F1
#
_cell.length_a   1.000
_cell.length_b   1.000
_cell.length_c   1.000
_cell.angle_alpha   90.00
_cell.angle_beta   90.00
_cell.angle_gamma   90.00
#
_symmetry.space_group_name_H-M   'P 1'
#
loop_
_entity.id
_entity.type
_entity.pdbx_description
1 polymer ?
#
loop_
_entity_poly.entity_id
_entity_poly.type
_entity_poly.pdbx_seq_one_letter_code
_entity_poly.pdbx_strand_id
1 'polypeptide(L)'
;MPFLPGLLLAIGIHSLYNHLLFNPLLATSTILVLTPLLLVVAYETSERAMRVWLGTGLDSDVERLELILSGEERLSPIGEYLDSLRHRFEGPILADMLCLLRIHLELSIRAKGTLIARAAGLDLPVDDDVRARLDELRYLERRFRRAGVLACRSRWAPNPPRHRNRPWGVRPRFGRSSSFWSWGSRFHSWD
;
A
#
# COMPACT_ATOMS: atom_id res chain seq x y z
N MET A 1 -29.16 -9.73 -7.76
CA MET A 1 -29.98 -8.73 -7.02
C MET A 1 -29.17 -7.97 -5.94
N PRO A 2 -27.98 -7.39 -6.23
CA PRO A 2 -27.20 -6.68 -5.19
C PRO A 2 -27.69 -5.25 -4.92
N PHE A 3 -28.46 -4.65 -5.83
CA PHE A 3 -28.89 -3.24 -5.74
C PHE A 3 -30.24 -3.02 -5.02
N LEU A 4 -31.01 -4.09 -4.82
CA LEU A 4 -32.31 -4.04 -4.16
C LEU A 4 -32.28 -3.43 -2.74
N PRO A 5 -31.35 -3.81 -1.84
CA PRO A 5 -31.29 -3.22 -0.51
C PRO A 5 -30.94 -1.73 -0.56
N GLY A 6 -30.05 -1.32 -1.46
CA GLY A 6 -29.68 0.09 -1.66
C GLY A 6 -30.85 0.92 -2.17
N LEU A 7 -31.63 0.39 -3.11
CA LEU A 7 -32.83 1.05 -3.63
C LEU A 7 -33.89 1.26 -2.53
N LEU A 8 -34.17 0.23 -1.73
CA LEU A 8 -35.13 0.32 -0.63
C LEU A 8 -34.70 1.35 0.42
N LEU A 9 -33.41 1.38 0.77
CA LEU A 9 -32.85 2.38 1.67
C LEU A 9 -33.03 3.80 1.12
N ALA A 10 -32.72 4.01 -0.16
CA ALA A 10 -32.86 5.31 -0.80
C ALA A 10 -34.33 5.79 -0.83
N ILE A 11 -35.27 4.91 -1.17
CA ILE A 11 -36.72 5.20 -1.14
C ILE A 11 -37.15 5.59 0.28
N GLY A 12 -36.71 4.83 1.29
CA GLY A 12 -37.05 5.09 2.70
C GLY A 12 -36.55 6.47 3.16
N ILE A 13 -35.28 6.78 2.91
CA ILE A 13 -34.68 8.07 3.28
C ILE A 13 -35.39 9.22 2.58
N HIS A 14 -35.66 9.09 1.27
CA HIS A 14 -36.30 10.15 0.50
C HIS A 14 -37.76 10.39 0.94
N SER A 15 -38.51 9.32 1.21
CA SER A 15 -39.86 9.39 1.74
C SER A 15 -39.91 10.06 3.12
N LEU A 16 -38.99 9.67 4.02
CA LEU A 16 -38.88 10.26 5.36
C LEU A 16 -38.56 11.76 5.29
N TYR A 17 -37.60 12.15 4.46
CA TYR A 17 -37.26 13.56 4.23
C TYR A 17 -38.45 14.34 3.68
N ASN A 18 -39.16 13.80 2.68
CA ASN A 18 -40.32 14.46 2.11
C ASN A 18 -41.45 14.62 3.13
N HIS A 19 -41.61 13.66 4.05
CA HIS A 19 -42.62 13.75 5.10
C HIS A 19 -42.29 14.83 6.14
N LEU A 20 -41.00 15.05 6.43
CA LEU A 20 -40.52 16.13 7.31
C LEU A 20 -40.84 17.52 6.74
N LEU A 21 -40.87 17.69 5.41
CA LEU A 21 -41.17 18.98 4.76
C LEU A 21 -42.62 19.44 4.93
N PHE A 22 -43.56 18.54 5.21
CA PHE A 22 -44.96 18.92 5.46
C PHE A 22 -45.15 19.66 6.80
N ASN A 23 -44.21 19.55 7.73
CA ASN A 23 -44.26 20.27 9.01
C ASN A 23 -42.93 21.02 9.26
N PRO A 24 -42.88 22.34 8.97
CA PRO A 24 -41.64 23.09 9.02
C PRO A 24 -41.00 23.16 10.42
N LEU A 25 -41.80 23.05 11.49
CA LEU A 25 -41.28 23.01 12.86
C LEU A 25 -40.54 21.70 13.15
N LEU A 26 -41.08 20.56 12.68
CA LEU A 26 -40.42 19.26 12.79
C LEU A 26 -39.16 19.18 11.94
N ALA A 27 -39.16 19.75 10.73
CA ALA A 27 -37.97 19.80 9.90
C ALA A 27 -36.84 20.61 10.57
N THR A 28 -37.17 21.78 11.13
CA THR A 28 -36.20 22.66 11.79
C THR A 28 -35.62 22.01 13.05
N SER A 29 -36.46 21.44 13.91
CA SER A 29 -35.99 20.73 15.11
C SER A 29 -35.14 19.50 14.76
N THR A 30 -35.52 18.77 13.71
CA THR A 30 -34.73 17.64 13.20
C THR A 30 -33.35 18.11 12.76
N ILE A 31 -33.23 19.16 11.96
CA ILE A 31 -31.92 19.68 11.52
C ILE A 31 -31.10 20.16 12.73
N LEU A 32 -31.72 20.92 13.63
CA LEU A 32 -31.07 21.48 14.81
C LEU A 32 -30.46 20.40 15.73
N VAL A 33 -31.04 19.20 15.76
CA VAL A 33 -30.57 18.09 16.61
C VAL A 33 -29.73 17.09 15.82
N LEU A 34 -30.21 16.65 14.66
CA LEU A 34 -29.58 15.59 13.87
C LEU A 34 -28.26 16.06 13.26
N THR A 35 -28.20 17.28 12.73
CA THR A 35 -26.97 17.79 12.10
C THR A 35 -25.79 17.88 13.08
N PRO A 36 -25.89 18.53 14.26
CA PRO A 36 -24.77 18.54 15.20
C PRO A 36 -24.44 17.14 15.71
N LEU A 37 -25.42 16.25 15.90
CA LEU A 37 -25.16 14.87 16.29
C LEU A 37 -24.32 14.13 15.24
N LEU A 38 -24.70 14.24 13.96
CA LEU A 38 -23.93 13.66 12.86
C LEU A 38 -22.53 14.26 12.77
N LEU A 39 -22.39 15.58 12.98
CA LEU A 39 -21.09 16.23 13.00
C LEU A 39 -20.20 15.71 14.13
N VAL A 40 -20.72 15.56 15.34
CA VAL A 40 -19.97 14.99 16.48
C VAL A 40 -19.52 13.56 16.18
N VAL A 41 -20.42 12.72 15.70
CA VAL A 41 -20.10 11.32 15.35
C VAL A 41 -19.04 11.26 14.24
N ALA A 42 -19.20 12.06 13.18
CA ALA A 42 -18.25 12.12 12.09
C ALA A 42 -16.89 12.60 12.58
N TYR A 43 -16.85 13.67 13.38
CA TYR A 43 -15.63 14.22 13.95
C TYR A 43 -14.90 13.18 14.82
N GLU A 44 -15.58 12.56 15.79
CA GLU A 44 -14.95 11.54 16.64
C GLU A 44 -14.44 10.35 15.85
N THR A 45 -15.19 9.91 14.83
CA THR A 45 -14.78 8.78 13.99
C THR A 45 -13.54 9.14 13.19
N SER A 46 -13.54 10.32 12.55
CA SER A 46 -12.41 10.82 11.78
C SER A 46 -11.18 11.05 12.66
N GLU A 47 -11.36 11.59 13.86
CA GLU A 47 -10.28 11.90 14.78
C GLU A 47 -9.68 10.62 15.38
N ARG A 48 -10.49 9.61 15.74
CA ARG A 48 -10.01 8.27 16.10
C ARG A 48 -9.24 7.61 14.95
N ALA A 49 -9.79 7.64 13.73
CA ALA A 49 -9.12 7.08 12.56
C ALA A 49 -7.79 7.78 12.28
N MET A 50 -7.76 9.11 12.38
CA MET A 50 -6.56 9.93 12.20
C MET A 50 -5.51 9.62 13.25
N ARG A 51 -5.88 9.52 14.54
CA ARG A 51 -4.94 9.14 15.61
C ARG A 51 -4.31 7.77 15.39
N VAL A 52 -5.12 6.77 15.00
CA VAL A 52 -4.61 5.43 14.69
C VAL A 52 -3.65 5.48 13.50
N TRP A 53 -4.04 6.18 12.43
CA TRP A 53 -3.22 6.32 11.22
C TRP A 53 -1.91 7.09 11.46
N LEU A 54 -1.93 8.14 12.28
CA LEU A 54 -0.76 8.95 12.63
C LEU A 54 0.15 8.29 13.67
N GLY A 55 -0.40 7.61 14.68
CA GLY A 55 0.40 6.92 15.69
C GLY A 55 0.89 5.59 15.16
N THR A 56 0.06 4.54 15.31
CA THR A 56 0.43 3.17 14.91
C THR A 56 0.84 3.05 13.44
N GLY A 57 0.20 3.83 12.56
CA GLY A 57 0.52 3.80 11.14
C GLY A 57 1.84 4.47 10.78
N LEU A 58 2.35 5.44 11.56
CA LEU A 58 3.65 6.06 11.30
C LEU A 58 4.79 5.14 11.76
N ASP A 59 4.69 4.61 12.98
CA ASP A 59 5.70 3.72 13.56
C ASP A 59 5.92 2.50 12.67
N SER A 60 4.82 1.89 12.20
CA SER A 60 4.88 0.76 11.27
C SER A 60 5.48 1.12 9.91
N ASP A 61 5.32 2.35 9.43
CA ASP A 61 5.91 2.78 8.15
C ASP A 61 7.42 3.01 8.30
N VAL A 62 7.85 3.56 9.44
CA VAL A 62 9.28 3.74 9.78
C VAL A 62 9.97 2.39 9.91
N GLU A 63 9.41 1.45 10.69
CA GLU A 63 9.95 0.11 10.86
C GLU A 63 10.13 -0.61 9.51
N ARG A 64 9.14 -0.52 8.62
CA ARG A 64 9.24 -1.11 7.27
C ARG A 64 10.31 -0.44 6.41
N LEU A 65 10.44 0.89 6.49
CA LEU A 65 11.46 1.61 5.75
C LEU A 65 12.87 1.25 6.25
N GLU A 66 13.06 1.11 7.56
CA GLU A 66 14.32 0.67 8.17
C GLU A 66 14.70 -0.75 7.74
N LEU A 67 13.74 -1.68 7.67
CA LEU A 67 13.98 -3.04 7.16
C LEU A 67 14.44 -3.04 5.69
N ILE A 68 13.88 -2.16 4.86
CA ILE A 68 14.28 -2.03 3.46
C ILE A 68 15.68 -1.39 3.35
N LEU A 69 15.97 -0.35 4.14
CA LEU A 69 17.25 0.37 4.08
C LEU A 69 18.42 -0.42 4.69
N SER A 70 18.16 -1.22 5.73
CA SER A 70 19.17 -2.07 6.40
C SER A 70 19.59 -3.29 5.57
N GLY A 71 18.83 -3.63 4.53
CA GLY A 71 19.07 -4.84 3.74
C GLY A 71 18.71 -6.14 4.49
N GLU A 72 18.18 -6.05 5.70
CA GLU A 72 17.68 -7.19 6.49
C GLU A 72 16.30 -7.70 6.00
N GLU A 73 15.77 -7.06 4.97
CA GLU A 73 14.50 -7.36 4.32
C GLU A 73 14.26 -8.87 4.12
N ARG A 74 15.29 -9.67 3.76
CA ARG A 74 15.21 -11.14 3.61
C ARG A 74 14.66 -11.91 4.82
N LEU A 75 14.73 -11.33 6.02
CA LEU A 75 14.25 -11.93 7.28
C LEU A 75 12.87 -11.41 7.68
N SER A 76 12.31 -10.44 6.94
CA SER A 76 10.97 -9.88 7.18
C SER A 76 9.91 -10.55 6.32
N PRO A 77 8.61 -10.47 6.69
CA PRO A 77 7.51 -10.95 5.85
C PRO A 77 7.51 -10.36 4.43
N ILE A 78 8.01 -9.13 4.27
CA ILE A 78 8.16 -8.46 2.97
C ILE A 78 9.26 -9.12 2.14
N GLY A 79 10.39 -9.48 2.74
CA GLY A 79 11.45 -10.18 2.01
C GLY A 79 11.11 -11.62 1.68
N GLU A 80 10.40 -12.35 2.53
CA GLU A 80 9.86 -13.67 2.17
C GLU A 80 8.91 -13.58 0.97
N TYR A 81 8.04 -12.56 0.96
CA TYR A 81 7.15 -12.30 -0.17
C TYR A 81 7.93 -11.96 -1.44
N LEU A 82 8.91 -11.04 -1.37
CA LEU A 82 9.74 -10.69 -2.52
C LEU A 82 10.61 -11.85 -3.00
N ASP A 83 11.09 -12.71 -2.09
CA ASP A 83 11.83 -13.92 -2.44
C ASP A 83 10.94 -14.93 -3.17
N SER A 84 9.68 -15.07 -2.74
CA SER A 84 8.67 -15.87 -3.45
C SER A 84 8.37 -15.33 -4.86
N LEU A 85 8.48 -14.01 -5.04
CA LEU A 85 8.30 -13.34 -6.34
C LEU A 85 9.53 -13.42 -7.23
N ARG A 86 10.73 -13.60 -6.67
CA ARG A 86 12.00 -13.75 -7.39
C ARG A 86 11.95 -14.87 -8.44
N HIS A 87 11.12 -15.88 -8.23
CA HIS A 87 10.96 -17.02 -9.16
C HIS A 87 10.02 -16.69 -10.34
N ARG A 88 9.25 -15.60 -10.27
CA ARG A 88 8.26 -15.18 -11.27
C ARG A 88 8.64 -13.90 -12.02
N PHE A 89 9.57 -13.12 -11.49
CA PHE A 89 9.95 -11.82 -12.02
C PHE A 89 11.46 -11.68 -12.12
N GLU A 90 11.91 -10.98 -13.17
CA GLU A 90 13.31 -10.68 -13.37
C GLU A 90 13.85 -9.74 -12.27
N GLY A 91 15.14 -9.86 -11.93
CA GLY A 91 15.79 -9.06 -10.88
C GLY A 91 15.56 -7.54 -10.97
N PRO A 92 15.62 -6.91 -12.16
CA PRO A 92 15.34 -5.48 -12.31
C PRO A 92 13.91 -5.09 -11.93
N ILE A 93 12.93 -5.94 -12.24
CA ILE A 93 11.51 -5.69 -11.89
C ILE A 93 11.33 -5.78 -10.38
N LEU A 94 11.99 -6.73 -9.71
CA LEU A 94 11.92 -6.84 -8.26
C LEU A 94 12.56 -5.63 -7.56
N ALA A 95 13.68 -5.14 -8.10
CA ALA A 95 14.32 -3.91 -7.62
C ALA A 95 13.42 -2.68 -7.81
N ASP A 96 12.74 -2.56 -8.96
CA ASP A 96 11.77 -1.49 -9.19
C ASP A 96 10.59 -1.57 -8.19
N MET A 97 10.13 -2.78 -7.80
CA MET A 97 9.04 -2.98 -6.83
C MET A 97 9.45 -2.50 -5.44
N LEU A 98 10.67 -2.84 -5.03
CA LEU A 98 11.28 -2.39 -3.79
C LEU A 98 11.44 -0.87 -3.77
N CYS A 99 11.90 -0.28 -4.88
CA CYS A 99 12.00 1.16 -5.04
C CYS A 99 10.65 1.86 -4.90
N LEU A 100 9.60 1.32 -5.53
CA LEU A 100 8.24 1.84 -5.43
C LEU A 100 7.74 1.81 -3.97
N LEU A 101 7.94 0.69 -3.26
CA LEU A 101 7.54 0.54 -1.87
C LEU A 101 8.27 1.54 -0.97
N ARG A 102 9.58 1.69 -1.16
CA ARG A 102 10.41 2.65 -0.43
C ARG A 102 9.92 4.08 -0.60
N ILE A 103 9.73 4.54 -1.83
CA ILE A 103 9.26 5.91 -2.12
C ILE A 103 7.88 6.15 -1.51
N HIS A 104 7.00 5.14 -1.55
CA HIS A 104 5.69 5.23 -0.91
C HIS A 104 5.80 5.42 0.62
N LEU A 105 6.66 4.65 1.28
CA LEU A 105 6.89 4.78 2.73
C LEU A 105 7.51 6.14 3.08
N GLU A 106 8.53 6.59 2.34
CA GLU A 106 9.16 7.89 2.55
C GLU A 106 8.16 9.05 2.40
N LEU A 107 7.28 8.99 1.39
CA LEU A 107 6.21 9.97 1.19
C LEU A 107 5.12 9.89 2.27
N SER A 108 4.74 8.69 2.70
CA SER A 108 3.76 8.46 3.78
C SER A 108 4.26 9.03 5.11
N ILE A 109 5.50 8.72 5.47
CA ILE A 109 6.17 9.22 6.69
C ILE A 109 6.24 10.75 6.64
N ARG A 110 6.67 11.35 5.52
CA ARG A 110 6.72 12.81 5.38
C ARG A 110 5.35 13.44 5.53
N ALA A 111 4.31 12.91 4.86
CA ALA A 111 2.97 13.46 4.95
C ALA A 111 2.42 13.42 6.39
N LYS A 112 2.59 12.29 7.07
CA LYS A 112 2.22 12.12 8.49
C LYS A 112 3.02 13.06 9.41
N GLY A 113 4.34 13.16 9.19
CA GLY A 113 5.21 14.06 9.93
C GLY A 113 4.82 15.53 9.80
N THR A 114 4.50 15.99 8.59
CA THR A 114 4.00 17.35 8.35
C THR A 114 2.68 17.62 9.09
N LEU A 115 1.78 16.64 9.15
CA LEU A 115 0.52 16.77 9.90
C LEU A 115 0.74 16.85 11.41
N ILE A 116 1.64 16.02 11.96
CA ILE A 116 2.01 16.05 13.39
C ILE A 116 2.64 17.39 13.74
N ALA A 117 3.58 17.88 12.92
CA ALA A 117 4.23 19.16 13.15
C ALA A 117 3.24 20.33 13.09
N ARG A 118 2.32 20.33 12.12
CA ARG A 118 1.24 21.34 12.04
C ARG A 118 0.32 21.30 13.25
N ALA A 119 0.00 20.11 13.76
CA ALA A 119 -0.77 19.98 15.00
C ALA A 119 -0.02 20.56 16.22
N ALA A 120 1.31 20.53 16.21
CA ALA A 120 2.15 21.18 17.21
C ALA A 120 2.40 22.69 16.96
N GLY A 121 1.80 23.27 15.92
CA GLY A 121 1.98 24.68 15.55
C GLY A 121 3.24 24.99 14.74
N LEU A 122 3.93 23.97 14.23
CA LEU A 122 5.10 24.09 13.36
C LEU A 122 4.67 23.97 11.90
N ASP A 123 5.01 24.94 11.06
CA ASP A 123 4.79 24.84 9.61
C ASP A 123 6.08 24.39 8.91
N LEU A 124 6.10 23.15 8.42
CA LEU A 124 7.19 22.67 7.58
C LEU A 124 6.87 22.99 6.11
N PRO A 125 7.74 23.74 5.41
CA PRO A 125 7.59 23.94 3.98
C PRO A 125 7.69 22.59 3.25
N VAL A 126 6.87 22.43 2.21
CA VAL A 126 6.98 21.28 1.31
C VAL A 126 8.21 21.51 0.44
N ASP A 127 9.28 20.77 0.72
CA ASP A 127 10.54 20.83 -0.01
C ASP A 127 10.40 20.35 -1.47
N ASP A 128 11.20 20.88 -2.38
CA ASP A 128 11.21 20.52 -3.81
C ASP A 128 11.50 19.03 -4.03
N ASP A 129 12.19 18.39 -3.08
CA ASP A 129 12.45 16.95 -3.03
C ASP A 129 11.16 16.09 -2.98
N VAL A 130 10.06 16.61 -2.40
CA VAL A 130 8.77 15.88 -2.38
C VAL A 130 8.18 15.78 -3.79
N ARG A 131 8.31 16.83 -4.60
CA ARG A 131 7.81 16.85 -5.97
C ARG A 131 8.55 15.83 -6.83
N ALA A 132 9.87 15.77 -6.70
CA ALA A 132 10.70 14.79 -7.39
C ALA A 132 10.28 13.34 -7.04
N ARG A 133 10.10 13.03 -5.74
CA ARG A 133 9.64 11.70 -5.31
C ARG A 133 8.23 11.36 -5.79
N LEU A 134 7.32 12.33 -5.85
CA LEU A 134 5.97 12.14 -6.41
C LEU A 134 5.99 11.89 -7.93
N ASP A 135 6.92 12.51 -8.66
CA ASP A 135 7.12 12.24 -10.09
C ASP A 135 7.70 10.84 -10.32
N GLU A 136 8.67 10.43 -9.49
CA GLU A 136 9.25 9.08 -9.53
C GLU A 136 8.21 8.01 -9.18
N LEU A 137 7.40 8.22 -8.13
CA LEU A 137 6.28 7.34 -7.77
C LEU A 137 5.35 7.12 -8.98
N ARG A 138 4.91 8.22 -9.62
CA ARG A 138 4.03 8.16 -10.81
C ARG A 138 4.69 7.48 -11.99
N TYR A 139 6.00 7.61 -12.15
CA TYR A 139 6.75 6.90 -13.19
C TYR A 139 6.76 5.39 -12.94
N LEU A 140 7.13 4.96 -11.74
CA LEU A 140 7.20 3.55 -11.35
C LEU A 140 5.81 2.88 -11.39
N GLU A 141 4.76 3.54 -10.90
CA GLU A 141 3.38 3.02 -10.99
C GLU A 141 2.93 2.78 -12.43
N ARG A 142 3.29 3.67 -13.37
CA ARG A 142 2.97 3.51 -14.80
C ARG A 142 3.73 2.35 -15.44
N ARG A 143 4.96 2.10 -15.00
CA ARG A 143 5.77 0.95 -15.43
C ARG A 143 5.19 -0.36 -14.88
N PHE A 144 4.81 -0.38 -13.61
CA PHE A 144 4.19 -1.55 -12.98
C PHE A 144 2.79 -1.87 -13.49
N ARG A 145 2.00 -0.88 -13.90
CA ARG A 145 0.71 -1.13 -14.54
C ARG A 145 0.83 -2.01 -15.79
N ARG A 146 1.92 -1.85 -16.54
CA ARG A 146 2.24 -2.69 -17.71
C ARG A 146 2.77 -4.07 -17.30
N ALA A 147 3.61 -4.15 -16.27
CA ALA A 147 4.11 -5.42 -15.72
C ALA A 147 3.00 -6.26 -15.03
N GLY A 148 2.05 -5.62 -14.35
CA GLY A 148 0.90 -6.26 -13.72
C GLY A 148 -0.08 -6.85 -14.74
N VAL A 149 -0.24 -6.21 -15.90
CA VAL A 149 -0.96 -6.79 -17.05
C VAL A 149 -0.24 -8.04 -17.59
N LEU A 150 1.10 -8.04 -17.63
CA LEU A 150 1.89 -9.23 -18.02
C LEU A 150 1.77 -10.36 -16.98
N ALA A 151 1.78 -10.05 -15.68
CA ALA A 151 1.60 -11.03 -14.60
C ALA A 151 0.18 -11.62 -14.56
N CYS A 152 -0.83 -10.83 -14.91
CA CYS A 152 -2.20 -11.32 -15.06
C CYS A 152 -2.33 -12.19 -16.31
N ARG A 153 -1.66 -11.82 -17.42
CA ARG A 153 -1.64 -12.59 -18.67
C ARG A 153 -0.93 -13.96 -18.52
N SER A 154 0.11 -14.06 -17.69
CA SER A 154 0.79 -15.35 -17.44
C SER A 154 0.00 -16.32 -16.55
N ARG A 155 -1.05 -15.84 -15.86
CA ARG A 155 -1.97 -16.68 -15.06
C ARG A 155 -3.06 -17.35 -15.92
N TRP A 156 -3.26 -16.92 -17.17
CA TRP A 156 -4.27 -17.47 -18.10
C TRP A 156 -3.67 -18.31 -19.23
N ALA A 157 -2.48 -18.90 -19.05
CA ALA A 157 -2.06 -20.01 -19.89
C ALA A 157 -2.74 -21.30 -19.38
N PRO A 158 -3.53 -22.03 -20.21
CA PRO A 158 -4.02 -23.34 -19.82
C PRO A 158 -2.82 -24.24 -19.54
N ASN A 159 -2.76 -24.79 -18.34
CA ASN A 159 -1.73 -25.70 -17.89
C ASN A 159 -1.54 -26.84 -18.92
N PRO A 160 -0.40 -26.97 -19.62
CA PRO A 160 -0.19 -28.13 -20.47
C PRO A 160 -0.04 -29.39 -19.58
N PRO A 161 -0.45 -30.57 -20.06
CA PRO A 161 -0.59 -31.75 -19.22
C PRO A 161 0.74 -32.15 -18.60
N ARG A 162 0.74 -32.33 -17.27
CA ARG A 162 1.87 -32.92 -16.54
C ARG A 162 2.06 -34.36 -17.02
N HIS A 163 2.98 -34.58 -17.95
CA HIS A 163 3.59 -35.89 -18.16
C HIS A 163 4.30 -36.29 -16.86
N ARG A 164 3.66 -37.22 -16.15
CA ARG A 164 4.21 -37.96 -15.01
C ARG A 164 4.95 -39.15 -15.61
N ASN A 165 6.28 -39.13 -15.60
CA ASN A 165 7.14 -40.31 -15.59
C ASN A 165 8.62 -39.91 -15.49
N ARG A 166 9.18 -39.96 -14.27
CA ARG A 166 10.57 -40.35 -14.04
C ARG A 166 10.65 -41.22 -12.78
N PRO A 167 11.24 -42.42 -12.85
CA PRO A 167 11.33 -43.34 -11.72
C PRO A 167 12.45 -42.92 -10.76
N TRP A 168 12.27 -43.29 -9.50
CA TRP A 168 13.18 -43.04 -8.40
C TRP A 168 14.51 -43.79 -8.56
N GLY A 169 15.62 -43.07 -8.38
CA GLY A 169 16.93 -43.67 -8.14
C GLY A 169 18.05 -42.92 -8.86
N VAL A 170 18.76 -42.06 -8.14
CA VAL A 170 20.23 -42.00 -7.98
C VAL A 170 20.52 -40.83 -7.02
N ARG A 171 21.11 -41.11 -5.85
CA ARG A 171 21.82 -40.10 -5.04
C ARG A 171 23.24 -39.95 -5.60
N PRO A 172 23.86 -38.77 -5.47
CA PRO A 172 25.26 -38.72 -5.12
C PRO A 172 25.48 -38.02 -3.79
N ARG A 173 26.53 -38.50 -3.13
CA ARG A 173 27.01 -38.18 -1.80
C ARG A 173 28.26 -37.29 -1.96
N PHE A 174 28.31 -36.23 -1.16
CA PHE A 174 29.48 -35.46 -0.67
C PHE A 174 30.29 -34.54 -1.60
N GLY A 175 30.59 -33.35 -1.03
CA GLY A 175 31.67 -32.45 -1.42
C GLY A 175 31.65 -31.15 -0.61
N ARG A 176 32.29 -31.12 0.57
CA ARG A 176 32.65 -29.87 1.27
C ARG A 176 33.83 -29.23 0.52
N SER A 177 33.74 -27.96 0.13
CA SER A 177 34.84 -27.00 0.28
C SER A 177 34.36 -25.57 0.07
N SER A 178 34.58 -24.76 1.11
CA SER A 178 34.97 -23.35 1.07
C SER A 178 35.21 -22.70 -0.30
N SER A 179 34.46 -21.64 -0.59
CA SER A 179 34.97 -20.43 -1.26
C SER A 179 33.94 -19.31 -1.12
N PHE A 180 34.06 -18.61 0.01
CA PHE A 180 33.50 -17.29 0.26
C PHE A 180 34.40 -16.30 -0.49
N TRP A 181 33.96 -15.78 -1.64
CA TRP A 181 34.67 -14.71 -2.35
C TRP A 181 33.68 -13.64 -2.81
N SER A 182 33.86 -12.47 -2.17
CA SER A 182 33.98 -11.16 -2.78
C SER A 182 33.04 -10.80 -3.94
N TRP A 183 32.06 -9.96 -3.65
CA TRP A 183 31.55 -8.98 -4.60
C TRP A 183 31.56 -7.60 -3.94
N GLY A 184 32.77 -7.04 -3.83
CA GLY A 184 33.05 -5.64 -3.61
C GLY A 184 33.94 -5.16 -4.75
N SER A 185 33.80 -3.89 -5.14
CA SER A 185 34.53 -3.17 -6.18
C SER A 185 34.22 -3.56 -7.64
N ARG A 186 33.15 -2.97 -8.20
CA ARG A 186 33.13 -2.54 -9.60
C ARG A 186 32.04 -1.48 -9.84
N PHE A 187 32.33 -0.25 -9.44
CA PHE A 187 31.76 0.95 -10.08
C PHE A 187 32.87 1.99 -10.17
N HIS A 188 33.60 1.91 -11.28
CA HIS A 188 34.52 2.93 -11.75
C HIS A 188 33.77 3.82 -12.75
N SER A 189 33.84 5.13 -12.51
CA SER A 189 33.86 6.24 -13.47
C SER A 189 32.96 6.18 -14.71
N TRP A 190 32.00 7.11 -14.76
CA TRP A 190 31.63 7.76 -16.01
C TRP A 190 31.64 9.27 -15.78
N ASP A 191 32.46 9.93 -16.61
CA ASP A 191 32.30 11.32 -17.03
C ASP A 191 30.92 11.56 -17.66
#